data_AF-A0A858R0Z3-F1
#
_entry.id   AF-A0A858R0Z3-F1
#
_cell.length_a   1.000
_cell.length_b   1.000
_cell.length_c   1.000
_cell.angle_alpha   90.00
_cell.angle_beta   90.00
_cell.angle_gamma   90.00
#
_symmetry.space_group_name_H-M   'P 1'
#
loop_
_entity.id
_entity.type
_entity.pdbx_description
1 polymer ?
#
loop_
_entity_poly.entity_id
_entity_poly.type
_entity_poly.pdbx_seq_one_letter_code
_entity_poly.pdbx_strand_id
1 'polypeptide(L)'
;MLEAEAEQRAARTTRHPMMSDTDINYILMNGAQIALSKMKRAEAYDDRLYYHAQISAYLEVSLSRGAAITDDTRDDLNRLYEEATHLYMEARRQHSKVEA
;
A
#
# COMPACT_ATOMS: atom_id res chain seq x y z
N MET A 1 -47.57 -2.50 0.44
CA MET A 1 -46.80 -3.53 1.19
C MET A 1 -45.62 -4.05 0.36
N LEU A 2 -45.82 -4.41 -0.92
CA LEU A 2 -44.74 -4.76 -1.87
C LEU A 2 -43.71 -3.63 -2.14
N GLU A 3 -44.16 -2.37 -2.20
CA GLU A 3 -43.25 -1.22 -2.41
C GLU A 3 -42.34 -0.97 -1.20
N ALA A 4 -42.85 -1.13 0.02
CA ALA A 4 -42.06 -0.99 1.24
C ALA A 4 -40.97 -2.07 1.37
N GLU A 5 -41.25 -3.30 0.91
CA GLU A 5 -40.23 -4.36 0.82
C GLU A 5 -39.18 -4.08 -0.27
N ALA A 6 -39.59 -3.48 -1.39
CA ALA A 6 -38.69 -3.09 -2.46
C ALA A 6 -37.75 -1.94 -2.03
N GLU A 7 -38.27 -0.94 -1.33
CA GLU A 7 -37.50 0.15 -0.73
C GLU A 7 -36.55 -0.36 0.37
N GLN A 8 -37.01 -1.27 1.24
CA GLN A 8 -36.13 -1.90 2.25
C GLN A 8 -35.04 -2.76 1.62
N ARG A 9 -35.31 -3.43 0.49
CA ARG A 9 -34.27 -4.13 -0.29
C ARG A 9 -33.27 -3.16 -0.89
N ALA A 10 -33.74 -2.07 -1.52
CA ALA A 10 -32.90 -1.03 -2.09
C ALA A 10 -31.98 -0.40 -1.02
N ALA A 11 -32.53 -0.12 0.17
CA ALA A 11 -31.79 0.41 1.32
C ALA A 11 -30.81 -0.60 1.95
N ARG A 12 -31.05 -1.91 1.85
CA ARG A 12 -30.07 -2.96 2.23
C ARG A 12 -28.94 -3.12 1.21
N THR A 13 -29.13 -2.72 -0.04
CA THR A 13 -28.09 -2.71 -1.08
C THR A 13 -27.23 -1.46 -1.06
N THR A 14 -27.67 -0.37 -0.44
CA THR A 14 -26.80 0.71 0.03
C THR A 14 -26.05 0.28 1.28
N ARG A 15 -25.29 -0.81 1.17
CA ARG A 15 -24.19 -1.07 2.10
C ARG A 15 -23.18 0.03 1.82
N HIS A 16 -23.16 1.08 2.63
CA HIS A 16 -21.91 1.80 2.86
C HIS A 16 -21.04 0.80 3.60
N PRO A 17 -20.05 0.15 2.94
CA PRO A 17 -19.10 -0.64 3.70
C PRO A 17 -18.44 0.38 4.61
N MET A 18 -18.55 0.22 5.92
CA MET A 18 -17.50 0.78 6.77
C MET A 18 -16.21 0.24 6.16
N MET A 19 -15.34 1.13 5.65
CA MET A 19 -14.05 0.79 5.05
C MET A 19 -13.42 -0.29 5.94
N SER A 20 -13.57 -1.55 5.54
CA SER A 20 -13.38 -2.63 6.50
C SER A 20 -11.88 -2.84 6.62
N ASP A 21 -11.40 -3.24 7.79
CA ASP A 21 -10.00 -3.69 7.96
C ASP A 21 -9.64 -4.87 7.04
N THR A 22 -10.61 -5.37 6.26
CA THR A 22 -10.49 -6.40 5.23
C THR A 22 -10.53 -5.87 3.79
N ASP A 23 -10.67 -4.56 3.57
CA ASP A 23 -10.54 -3.95 2.24
C ASP A 23 -9.07 -4.03 1.80
N ILE A 24 -8.83 -4.73 0.70
CA ILE A 24 -7.50 -4.93 0.14
C ILE A 24 -6.79 -3.60 -0.14
N ASN A 25 -7.52 -2.58 -0.59
CA ASN A 25 -6.93 -1.27 -0.89
C ASN A 25 -6.37 -0.62 0.37
N TYR A 26 -7.14 -0.68 1.47
CA TYR A 26 -6.73 -0.18 2.77
C TYR A 26 -5.57 -1.00 3.34
N ILE A 27 -5.62 -2.33 3.25
CA ILE A 27 -4.54 -3.21 3.73
C ILE A 27 -3.21 -2.91 3.02
N LEU A 28 -3.24 -2.82 1.68
CA LEU A 28 -2.03 -2.55 0.90
C LEU A 28 -1.47 -1.16 1.20
N MET A 29 -2.33 -0.13 1.22
CA MET A 29 -1.90 1.24 1.50
C MET A 29 -1.29 1.39 2.88
N ASN A 30 -1.95 0.88 3.92
CA ASN A 30 -1.41 0.95 5.28
C ASN A 30 -0.11 0.16 5.43
N GLY A 31 -0.04 -1.03 4.83
CA GLY A 31 1.18 -1.84 4.82
C GLY A 31 2.37 -1.08 4.24
N ALA A 32 2.17 -0.45 3.07
CA ALA A 32 3.21 0.32 2.40
C ALA A 32 3.60 1.59 3.20
N GLN A 33 2.63 2.31 3.76
CA GLN A 33 2.90 3.50 4.58
C GLN A 33 3.66 3.16 5.87
N ILE A 34 3.31 2.05 6.53
CA ILE A 34 4.04 1.57 7.71
C ILE A 34 5.47 1.18 7.33
N ALA A 35 5.65 0.44 6.24
CA ALA A 35 6.98 0.06 5.76
C ALA A 35 7.84 1.29 5.43
N LEU A 36 7.29 2.29 4.73
CA LEU A 36 7.99 3.54 4.44
C LEU A 36 8.35 4.32 5.72
N SER A 37 7.43 4.39 6.68
CA SER A 37 7.69 5.05 7.97
C SER A 37 8.78 4.34 8.78
N LYS A 38 8.90 3.01 8.67
CA LYS A 38 10.01 2.25 9.26
C LYS A 38 11.31 2.49 8.49
N MET A 39 11.26 2.50 7.16
CA MET A 39 12.42 2.79 6.31
C MET A 39 13.03 4.16 6.60
N LYS A 40 12.21 5.21 6.75
CA LYS A 40 12.66 6.58 7.09
C LYS A 40 13.43 6.64 8.42
N ARG A 41 13.15 5.72 9.35
CA ARG A 41 13.80 5.64 10.67
C ARG A 41 14.96 4.64 10.72
N ALA A 42 15.14 3.83 9.68
CA ALA A 42 16.18 2.82 9.65
C ALA A 42 17.55 3.48 9.42
N GLU A 43 18.53 3.09 10.24
CA GLU A 43 19.92 3.55 10.12
C GLU A 43 20.77 2.57 9.30
N ALA A 44 20.54 1.27 9.46
CA ALA A 44 21.24 0.24 8.73
C ALA A 44 20.79 0.17 7.26
N TYR A 45 21.75 -0.07 6.36
CA TYR A 45 21.48 -0.24 4.93
C TYR A 45 20.55 -1.44 4.66
N ASP A 46 20.81 -2.58 5.31
CA ASP A 46 20.03 -3.81 5.11
C ASP A 46 18.57 -3.65 5.56
N ASP A 47 18.31 -2.90 6.63
CA ASP A 47 16.94 -2.58 7.06
C ASP A 47 16.21 -1.74 5.99
N ARG A 48 16.91 -0.77 5.39
CA ARG A 48 16.34 0.03 4.29
C ARG A 48 16.08 -0.82 3.05
N LEU A 49 16.97 -1.75 2.71
CA LEU A 49 16.76 -2.72 1.64
C LEU A 49 15.54 -3.59 1.91
N TYR A 50 15.40 -4.09 3.15
CA TYR A 50 14.25 -4.91 3.56
C TYR A 50 12.93 -4.15 3.41
N TYR A 51 12.82 -2.92 3.92
CA TYR A 51 11.59 -2.14 3.80
C TYR A 51 11.31 -1.70 2.36
N HIS A 52 12.35 -1.41 1.56
CA HIS A 52 12.18 -1.14 0.12
C HIS A 52 11.58 -2.36 -0.61
N ALA A 53 12.10 -3.56 -0.35
CA ALA A 53 11.56 -4.79 -0.90
C ALA A 53 10.11 -5.05 -0.46
N GLN A 54 9.78 -4.75 0.80
CA GLN A 54 8.41 -4.87 1.31
C GLN A 54 7.44 -3.92 0.59
N ILE A 55 7.83 -2.67 0.33
CA ILE A 55 7.01 -1.71 -0.42
C ILE A 55 6.85 -2.15 -1.88
N SER A 56 7.93 -2.66 -2.49
CA SER A 56 7.89 -3.24 -3.84
C SER A 56 6.87 -4.39 -3.94
N ALA A 57 6.79 -5.25 -2.92
CA ALA A 57 5.82 -6.34 -2.88
C ALA A 57 4.37 -5.83 -2.87
N TYR A 58 4.05 -4.75 -2.12
CA TYR A 58 2.71 -4.16 -2.15
C TYR A 58 2.34 -3.60 -3.53
N LEU A 59 3.28 -2.93 -4.20
CA LEU A 59 3.07 -2.44 -5.56
C LEU A 59 2.85 -3.61 -6.54
N GLU A 60 3.64 -4.67 -6.48
CA GLU A 60 3.46 -5.85 -7.34
C GLU A 60 2.08 -6.50 -7.15
N VAL A 61 1.63 -6.64 -5.90
CA VAL A 61 0.29 -7.16 -5.61
C VAL A 61 -0.80 -6.27 -6.22
N SER A 62 -0.60 -4.95 -6.28
CA SER A 62 -1.54 -4.00 -6.90
C SER A 62 -1.71 -4.15 -8.42
N LEU A 63 -0.78 -4.87 -9.07
CA LEU A 63 -0.85 -5.22 -10.48
C LEU A 63 -1.68 -6.49 -10.73
N SER A 64 -2.06 -7.21 -9.67
CA SER A 64 -2.85 -8.44 -9.78
C SER A 64 -4.26 -8.16 -10.32
N ARG A 65 -4.69 -8.95 -11.30
CA ARG A 65 -6.04 -8.87 -11.89
C ARG A 65 -7.05 -9.62 -11.03
N GLY A 66 -8.22 -9.03 -10.81
CA GLY A 66 -9.35 -9.69 -10.14
C GLY A 66 -9.41 -9.52 -8.62
N ALA A 67 -8.47 -8.77 -8.01
CA ALA A 67 -8.47 -8.50 -6.57
C ALA A 67 -9.28 -7.26 -6.16
N ALA A 68 -9.95 -6.57 -7.11
CA ALA A 68 -10.67 -5.31 -6.87
C ALA A 68 -9.79 -4.18 -6.28
N ILE A 69 -8.51 -4.15 -6.69
CA ILE A 69 -7.58 -3.08 -6.34
C ILE A 69 -7.83 -1.90 -7.28
N THR A 70 -8.02 -0.71 -6.73
CA THR A 70 -8.33 0.49 -7.50
C THR A 70 -7.09 1.07 -8.16
N ASP A 71 -7.28 1.79 -9.28
CA ASP A 71 -6.19 2.50 -9.95
C ASP A 71 -5.59 3.58 -9.02
N ASP A 72 -6.42 4.27 -8.22
CA ASP A 72 -5.95 5.22 -7.20
C ASP A 72 -4.98 4.56 -6.20
N THR A 73 -5.31 3.35 -5.72
CA THR A 73 -4.44 2.60 -4.82
C THR A 73 -3.13 2.22 -5.49
N ARG A 74 -3.18 1.81 -6.77
CA ARG A 74 -1.97 1.49 -7.55
C ARG A 74 -1.09 2.72 -7.72
N ASP A 75 -1.67 3.87 -8.06
CA ASP A 75 -0.95 5.11 -8.25
C ASP A 75 -0.31 5.61 -6.94
N ASP A 76 -1.03 5.51 -5.83
CA ASP A 76 -0.50 5.87 -4.51
C ASP A 76 0.61 4.91 -4.07
N LEU A 77 0.48 3.60 -4.30
CA LEU A 77 1.55 2.63 -4.07
C LEU A 77 2.78 2.92 -4.92
N ASN A 78 2.60 3.35 -6.18
CA ASN A 78 3.71 3.73 -7.04
C ASN A 78 4.45 4.97 -6.50
N ARG A 79 3.72 5.98 -6.01
CA ARG A 79 4.33 7.16 -5.35
C ARG A 79 5.14 6.77 -4.11
N LEU A 80 4.60 5.89 -3.27
CA LEU A 80 5.31 5.37 -2.10
C LEU A 80 6.57 4.59 -2.49
N TYR A 81 6.49 3.80 -3.57
CA TYR A 81 7.63 3.04 -4.10
C TYR A 81 8.72 3.96 -4.67
N GLU A 82 8.36 5.03 -5.38
CA GLU A 82 9.31 6.03 -5.88
C GLU A 82 10.05 6.71 -4.71
N GLU A 83 9.33 7.16 -3.67
CA GLU A 83 9.93 7.74 -2.48
C GLU A 83 10.87 6.76 -1.77
N ALA A 84 10.44 5.51 -1.57
CA ALA A 84 11.26 4.46 -1.00
C ALA A 84 12.53 4.21 -1.84
N THR A 85 12.40 4.19 -3.16
CA THR A 85 13.54 4.00 -4.07
C THR A 85 14.57 5.11 -3.94
N HIS A 86 14.13 6.37 -3.78
CA HIS A 86 15.04 7.48 -3.51
C HIS A 86 15.83 7.27 -2.21
N LEU A 87 15.15 6.93 -1.11
CA LEU A 87 15.77 6.67 0.20
C LEU A 87 16.75 5.50 0.16
N TYR A 88 16.39 4.41 -0.53
CA TYR A 88 17.24 3.23 -0.68
C TYR A 88 18.50 3.57 -1.49
N MET A 89 18.36 4.27 -2.61
CA MET A 89 19.50 4.62 -3.47
C MET A 89 20.45 5.60 -2.79
N GLU A 90 19.93 6.51 -1.95
CA GLU A 90 20.77 7.36 -1.11
C GLU A 90 21.58 6.54 -0.11
N ALA A 91 20.94 5.63 0.62
CA ALA A 91 21.61 4.75 1.57
C ALA A 91 22.66 3.86 0.89
N ARG A 92 22.34 3.30 -0.29
CA ARG A 92 23.28 2.49 -1.08
C ARG A 92 24.55 3.28 -1.44
N ARG A 93 24.40 4.53 -1.87
CA ARG A 93 25.55 5.40 -2.19
C ARG A 93 26.40 5.66 -0.95
N GLN A 94 25.78 5.89 0.20
CA GLN A 94 26.51 6.11 1.46
C GLN A 94 27.24 4.83 1.91
N HIS A 95 26.58 3.68 1.87
CA HIS A 95 27.17 2.38 2.20
C HIS A 95 28.38 2.06 1.34
N SER A 96 28.26 2.22 0.01
CA SER A 96 29.37 1.94 -0.92
C SER A 96 30.61 2.81 -0.72
N LYS A 97 30.47 3.99 -0.09
CA LYS A 97 31.61 4.88 0.24
C LYS A 97 32.31 4.47 1.53
N VAL A 98 31.63 3.74 2.41
CA VAL A 98 32.19 3.26 3.68
C VAL A 98 32.99 1.97 3.46
N GLU A 99 32.60 1.15 2.48
CA GLU A 99 33.27 -0.10 2.14
C GLU A 99 34.46 0.04 1.17
N ALA A 100 34.69 1.24 0.61
CA ALA A 100 35.75 1.54 -0.35
C ALA A 100 36.97 2.18 0.32
#